data_AF-A0A524DF60-F1
#
_entry.id   AF-A0A524DF60-F1
#
_cell.length_a   1.000
_cell.length_b   1.000
_cell.length_c   1.000
_cell.angle_alpha   90.00
_cell.angle_beta   90.00
_cell.angle_gamma   90.00
#
_symmetry.space_group_name_H-M   'P 1'
#
loop_
_entity.id
_entity.type
_entity.pdbx_description
1 polymer ?
#
loop_
_entity_poly.entity_id
_entity_poly.type
_entity_poly.pdbx_seq_one_letter_code
_entity_poly.pdbx_strand_id
1 'polypeptide(L)'
;MFRAMNATVDISMYGWFQAIGWVLAVLGILALIAQFNIRATEPVISDQDLPSNMEEKPRKEKKVRGVVLLSLGLTSIIILNYFAFISPTVISRWTNSNYILIVISIVVMIILSILLLAVKPEILNKLDRRLIWIWNLLYVAALVLTIWVQTFPFPASPSSDPVTITFPLPWYFYLPLGFMIALLPIVFIDFTLLSREMINQKPTPLKLGISFGLSGFFFILMALILIFTNVWGYVEPVSTIFRNLFWLPFLIVGIALAGPVFLVRKRSIDFKSIITTKNKKLLLGGFFALILIGTITPVLVYEVGPLTAPSEPSSLTIMTYNIQQGVDGTGEMAYDKQLAVIKSVDPDIIGLQESDTARISGDNSDVVRYFASRLPGYYSFYGPRTVTGTYGAALLSKFPIISAETFFTYSDEDEIGTTQVQILVGSTIFNVFNNHPAGSGDAKLAHMQELMTRVNASTNVVSMGDFNTREDTLYYNMSVATLVDSWRVLNPPVTDRIDFIFVDTSFSVDDVGVISMPLSYSDHDTYWAEISGW
;
A
#
# COMPACT_ATOMS: atom_id res chain seq x y z
N MET A 1 3.63 0.66 -14.31
CA MET A 1 3.11 -0.04 -15.51
C MET A 1 2.69 -1.47 -15.21
N PHE A 2 3.60 -2.42 -14.93
CA PHE A 2 3.23 -3.83 -14.76
C PHE A 2 2.21 -4.10 -13.65
N ARG A 3 2.35 -3.44 -12.49
CA ARG A 3 1.32 -3.47 -11.43
C ARG A 3 -0.03 -2.90 -11.89
N ALA A 4 -0.03 -1.82 -12.66
CA ALA A 4 -1.26 -1.25 -13.21
C ALA A 4 -1.96 -2.21 -14.17
N MET A 5 -1.20 -2.95 -14.99
CA MET A 5 -1.74 -3.93 -15.94
C MET A 5 -2.47 -5.10 -15.27
N ASN A 6 -2.21 -5.36 -13.99
CA ASN A 6 -2.79 -6.49 -13.26
C ASN A 6 -3.37 -6.06 -11.90
N ALA A 7 -4.01 -4.89 -11.86
CA ALA A 7 -4.75 -4.39 -10.69
C ALA A 7 -3.95 -4.46 -9.37
N THR A 8 -2.75 -3.85 -9.38
CA THR A 8 -1.75 -3.71 -8.30
C THR A 8 -0.76 -4.84 -8.09
N VAL A 9 -1.09 -6.07 -8.48
CA VAL A 9 -0.16 -7.20 -8.47
C VAL A 9 0.81 -7.07 -9.64
N ASP A 10 2.11 -7.28 -9.45
CA ASP A 10 3.06 -7.17 -10.55
C ASP A 10 2.89 -8.33 -11.54
N ILE A 11 2.40 -8.04 -12.74
CA ILE A 11 2.19 -9.07 -13.77
C ILE A 11 3.49 -9.79 -14.16
N SER A 12 4.64 -9.12 -14.06
CA SER A 12 5.93 -9.74 -14.37
C SER A 12 6.40 -10.77 -13.34
N MET A 13 5.66 -10.91 -12.23
CA MET A 13 5.88 -11.91 -11.19
C MET A 13 4.76 -12.96 -11.14
N TYR A 14 3.78 -12.89 -12.05
CA TYR A 14 2.54 -13.66 -11.96
C TYR A 14 2.34 -14.62 -13.15
N GLY A 15 2.16 -15.92 -12.86
CA GLY A 15 1.85 -16.94 -13.86
C GLY A 15 2.80 -16.95 -15.07
N TRP A 16 2.25 -17.12 -16.27
CA TRP A 16 3.03 -17.14 -17.52
C TRP A 16 3.71 -15.81 -17.87
N PHE A 17 3.25 -14.69 -17.31
CA PHE A 17 3.82 -13.37 -17.58
C PHE A 17 5.18 -13.16 -16.92
N GLN A 18 5.64 -14.08 -16.07
CA GLN A 18 7.01 -14.11 -15.56
C GLN A 18 8.08 -14.13 -16.67
N ALA A 19 7.72 -14.59 -17.87
CA ALA A 19 8.57 -14.48 -19.06
C ALA A 19 9.00 -13.03 -19.35
N ILE A 20 8.17 -12.04 -19.03
CA ILE A 20 8.52 -10.60 -19.15
C ILE A 20 9.74 -10.29 -18.29
N GLY A 21 9.77 -10.76 -17.04
CA GLY A 21 10.90 -10.58 -16.14
C GLY A 21 12.19 -11.17 -16.70
N TRP A 22 12.12 -12.39 -17.24
CA TRP A 22 13.26 -13.04 -17.91
C TRP A 22 13.76 -12.27 -19.13
N VAL A 23 12.85 -11.77 -19.98
CA VAL A 23 13.21 -10.96 -21.14
C VAL A 23 13.91 -9.67 -20.70
N LEU A 24 13.38 -8.97 -19.69
CA LEU A 24 13.99 -7.76 -19.15
C LEU A 24 15.38 -8.04 -18.55
N ALA A 25 15.55 -9.16 -17.86
CA ALA A 25 16.84 -9.58 -17.33
C ALA A 25 17.87 -9.83 -18.46
N VAL A 26 17.48 -10.54 -19.53
CA VAL A 26 18.33 -10.76 -20.70
C VAL A 26 18.71 -9.44 -21.36
N LEU A 27 17.74 -8.54 -21.58
CA LEU A 27 18.02 -7.21 -22.14
C LEU A 27 18.98 -6.40 -21.26
N GLY A 28 18.84 -6.48 -19.93
CA GLY A 28 19.76 -5.86 -18.98
C GLY A 28 21.18 -6.42 -19.09
N ILE A 29 21.33 -7.74 -19.18
CA ILE A 29 22.63 -8.41 -19.37
C ILE A 29 23.26 -7.98 -20.70
N LEU A 30 22.49 -7.97 -21.79
CA LEU A 30 22.98 -7.54 -23.10
C LEU A 30 23.44 -6.08 -23.08
N ALA A 31 22.69 -5.19 -22.39
CA ALA A 31 23.08 -3.79 -22.22
C ALA A 31 24.39 -3.65 -21.43
N LEU A 32 24.59 -4.45 -20.37
CA LEU A 32 25.83 -4.47 -19.59
C LEU A 32 27.02 -4.97 -20.41
N ILE A 33 26.84 -6.05 -21.18
CA ILE A 33 27.87 -6.58 -22.09
C ILE A 33 28.23 -5.53 -23.14
N ALA A 34 27.24 -4.90 -23.76
CA ALA A 34 27.46 -3.84 -24.74
C ALA A 34 28.25 -2.67 -24.13
N GLN A 35 27.90 -2.24 -22.92
CA GLN A 35 28.62 -1.17 -22.22
C GLN A 35 30.06 -1.56 -21.87
N PHE A 36 30.29 -2.81 -21.47
CA PHE A 36 31.63 -3.32 -21.19
C PHE A 36 32.50 -3.33 -22.45
N ASN A 37 31.95 -3.80 -23.57
CA ASN A 37 32.63 -3.81 -24.86
C ASN A 37 32.96 -2.40 -25.34
N ILE A 38 32.04 -1.44 -25.21
CA ILE A 38 32.30 -0.03 -25.55
C ILE A 38 33.48 0.53 -24.74
N ARG A 39 33.50 0.30 -23.42
CA ARG A 39 34.63 0.74 -22.57
C ARG A 39 35.95 0.07 -22.93
N ALA A 40 35.93 -1.20 -23.34
CA ALA A 40 37.13 -1.90 -23.79
C ALA A 40 37.69 -1.33 -25.11
N THR A 41 36.85 -0.68 -25.93
CA THR A 41 37.23 -0.06 -27.20
C THR A 41 37.55 1.44 -27.12
N GLU A 42 37.30 2.10 -25.99
CA GLU A 42 37.72 3.51 -25.82
C GLU A 42 39.26 3.57 -25.73
N PRO A 43 39.95 4.39 -26.56
CA PRO A 43 41.39 4.52 -26.47
C PRO A 43 41.76 5.05 -25.08
N VAL A 44 42.64 4.32 -24.39
CA VAL A 44 43.27 4.80 -23.16
C VAL A 44 44.05 6.05 -23.54
N ILE A 45 43.55 7.22 -23.18
CA ILE A 45 44.33 8.46 -23.26
C ILE A 45 45.52 8.24 -22.31
N SER A 46 46.70 7.99 -22.88
CA SER A 46 47.92 7.90 -22.10
C SER A 46 48.20 9.29 -21.53
N ASP A 47 48.65 9.37 -20.27
CA ASP A 47 49.04 10.63 -19.62
C ASP A 47 50.19 11.37 -20.35
N GLN A 48 50.69 10.87 -21.49
CA GLN A 48 51.78 11.47 -22.27
C GLN A 48 51.33 12.51 -23.30
N ASP A 49 50.03 12.70 -23.56
CA ASP A 49 49.53 13.67 -24.56
C ASP A 49 49.06 15.02 -23.97
N LEU A 50 49.40 15.31 -22.70
CA LEU A 50 49.13 16.61 -22.07
C LEU A 50 50.29 17.59 -22.36
N PRO A 51 50.02 18.85 -22.76
CA PRO A 51 51.07 19.86 -22.95
C PRO A 51 51.93 20.00 -21.69
N SER A 52 53.24 19.87 -21.86
CA SER A 52 54.27 19.79 -20.81
C SER A 52 54.52 21.08 -20.03
N ASN A 53 53.49 21.89 -19.79
CA ASN A 53 53.60 23.16 -19.08
C ASN A 53 52.42 23.38 -18.11
N MET A 54 52.25 22.46 -17.16
CA MET A 54 51.74 22.79 -15.83
C MET A 54 52.38 21.81 -14.85
N GLU A 55 53.26 22.30 -13.98
CA GLU A 55 53.67 21.59 -12.77
C GLU A 55 52.42 21.30 -11.91
N GLU A 56 51.75 20.18 -12.14
CA GLU A 56 50.78 19.65 -11.17
C GLU A 56 51.57 19.19 -9.94
N LYS A 57 51.61 20.06 -8.92
CA LYS A 57 51.89 19.65 -7.54
C LYS A 57 51.14 18.34 -7.26
N PRO A 58 51.76 17.36 -6.59
CA PRO A 58 51.12 16.07 -6.34
C PRO A 58 49.77 16.32 -5.67
N ARG A 59 48.68 16.05 -6.40
CA ARG A 59 47.31 16.20 -5.90
C ARG A 59 47.19 15.28 -4.70
N LYS A 60 47.29 15.82 -3.48
CA LYS A 60 47.02 15.11 -2.23
C LYS A 60 45.81 14.22 -2.44
N GLU A 61 45.96 12.90 -2.29
CA GLU A 61 44.87 11.94 -2.37
C GLU A 61 43.70 12.48 -1.55
N LYS A 62 42.62 12.87 -2.23
CA LYS A 62 41.46 13.44 -1.56
C LYS A 62 40.88 12.34 -0.67
N LYS A 63 40.96 12.52 0.65
CA LYS A 63 40.42 11.56 1.63
C LYS A 63 38.99 11.17 1.25
N VAL A 64 38.80 9.89 0.94
CA VAL A 64 37.50 9.21 0.81
C VAL A 64 36.79 9.35 2.16
N ARG A 65 35.68 10.09 2.22
CA ARG A 65 34.96 10.41 3.45
C ARG A 65 33.47 10.29 3.22
N GLY A 66 32.78 9.64 4.16
CA GLY A 66 31.32 9.55 4.16
C GLY A 66 30.72 8.56 3.15
N VAL A 67 31.50 7.58 2.66
CA VAL A 67 31.00 6.51 1.76
C VAL A 67 29.81 5.77 2.38
N VAL A 68 29.87 5.49 3.68
CA VAL A 68 28.77 4.86 4.43
C VAL A 68 27.50 5.72 4.35
N LEU A 69 27.61 7.02 4.61
CA LEU A 69 26.47 7.95 4.53
C LEU A 69 25.94 8.10 3.10
N LEU A 70 26.82 8.18 2.08
CA LEU A 70 26.38 8.23 0.68
C LEU A 70 25.65 6.94 0.28
N SER A 71 26.13 5.77 0.74
CA SER A 71 25.48 4.48 0.49
C SER A 71 24.13 4.40 1.20
N LEU A 72 24.06 4.94 2.43
CA LEU A 72 22.82 5.04 3.18
C LEU A 72 21.80 5.89 2.43
N GLY A 73 22.17 7.09 1.94
CA GLY A 73 21.25 7.94 1.18
C GLY A 73 20.75 7.28 -0.12
N LEU A 74 21.63 6.62 -0.87
CA LEU A 74 21.23 5.84 -2.05
C LEU A 74 20.29 4.69 -1.69
N THR A 75 20.56 3.99 -0.59
CA THR A 75 19.70 2.89 -0.12
C THR A 75 18.36 3.40 0.40
N SER A 76 18.32 4.56 1.06
CA SER A 76 17.08 5.21 1.48
C SER A 76 16.17 5.57 0.31
N ILE A 77 16.74 5.96 -0.83
CA ILE A 77 15.98 6.17 -2.07
C ILE A 77 15.37 4.84 -2.55
N ILE A 78 16.11 3.73 -2.47
CA ILE A 78 15.60 2.40 -2.84
C ILE A 78 14.50 1.96 -1.87
N ILE A 79 14.70 2.12 -0.55
CA ILE A 79 13.69 1.83 0.48
C ILE A 79 12.41 2.60 0.19
N LEU A 80 12.51 3.91 -0.03
CA LEU A 80 11.37 4.77 -0.27
C LEU A 80 10.63 4.41 -1.57
N ASN A 81 11.36 4.03 -2.62
CA ASN A 81 10.75 3.49 -3.83
C ASN A 81 9.99 2.19 -3.55
N TYR A 82 10.60 1.25 -2.83
CA TYR A 82 9.97 -0.03 -2.52
C TYR A 82 8.75 0.12 -1.60
N PHE A 83 8.85 0.93 -0.54
CA PHE A 83 7.77 1.09 0.46
C PHE A 83 6.58 1.91 -0.05
N ALA A 84 6.75 2.73 -1.11
CA ALA A 84 5.72 3.67 -1.52
C ALA A 84 5.55 3.81 -3.05
N PHE A 85 6.61 4.17 -3.77
CA PHE A 85 6.46 4.68 -5.14
C PHE A 85 6.37 3.61 -6.24
N ILE A 86 6.93 2.42 -6.02
CA ILE A 86 6.80 1.29 -6.97
C ILE A 86 5.36 0.77 -6.98
N SER A 87 4.64 0.90 -5.86
CA SER A 87 3.23 0.53 -5.75
C SER A 87 2.39 1.71 -5.22
N PRO A 88 1.95 2.64 -6.10
CA PRO A 88 1.15 3.80 -5.69
C PRO A 88 -0.17 3.46 -4.99
N THR A 89 -0.61 2.19 -5.02
CA THR A 89 -1.76 1.73 -4.23
C THR A 89 -1.55 1.99 -2.74
N VAL A 90 -0.32 1.80 -2.25
CA VAL A 90 0.01 1.97 -0.84
C VAL A 90 -0.30 3.39 -0.39
N ILE A 91 0.06 4.39 -1.20
CA ILE A 91 -0.26 5.79 -0.94
C ILE A 91 -1.78 6.03 -0.98
N SER A 92 -2.50 5.41 -1.92
CA SER A 92 -3.97 5.46 -1.97
C SER A 92 -4.59 4.86 -0.71
N ARG A 93 -4.00 3.82 -0.10
CA ARG A 93 -4.50 3.20 1.13
C ARG A 93 -4.04 3.89 2.41
N TRP A 94 -2.96 4.64 2.38
CA TRP A 94 -2.62 5.57 3.46
C TRP A 94 -3.61 6.69 3.60
N THR A 95 -4.09 7.24 2.48
CA THR A 95 -4.92 8.44 2.48
C THR A 95 -6.40 8.18 2.20
N ASN A 96 -6.76 6.96 1.77
CA ASN A 96 -8.05 6.63 1.15
C ASN A 96 -8.40 7.57 -0.04
N SER A 97 -7.40 8.07 -0.75
CA SER A 97 -7.59 8.95 -1.91
C SER A 97 -7.79 8.17 -3.20
N ASN A 98 -8.33 8.87 -4.21
CA ASN A 98 -8.52 8.34 -5.55
C ASN A 98 -7.22 7.79 -6.17
N TYR A 99 -7.23 6.49 -6.47
CA TYR A 99 -6.08 5.77 -6.99
C TYR A 99 -5.65 6.26 -8.38
N ILE A 100 -6.60 6.53 -9.27
CA ILE A 100 -6.34 7.03 -10.63
C ILE A 100 -5.51 8.32 -10.55
N LEU A 101 -5.96 9.28 -9.73
CA LEU A 101 -5.28 10.56 -9.57
C LEU A 101 -3.87 10.39 -8.98
N ILE A 102 -3.70 9.52 -7.98
CA ILE A 102 -2.38 9.25 -7.39
C ILE A 102 -1.44 8.65 -8.42
N VAL A 103 -1.86 7.60 -9.14
CA VAL A 103 -1.03 6.90 -10.13
C VAL A 103 -0.63 7.85 -11.25
N ILE A 104 -1.59 8.59 -11.82
CA ILE A 104 -1.32 9.55 -12.90
C ILE A 104 -0.33 10.61 -12.42
N SER A 105 -0.59 11.21 -11.24
CA SER A 105 0.25 12.30 -10.73
C SER A 105 1.67 11.84 -10.45
N ILE A 106 1.84 10.66 -9.83
CA ILE A 106 3.18 10.09 -9.57
C ILE A 106 3.89 9.75 -10.87
N VAL A 107 3.25 9.04 -11.81
CA VAL A 107 3.87 8.66 -13.08
C VAL A 107 4.29 9.89 -13.89
N VAL A 108 3.42 10.90 -13.98
CA VAL A 108 3.73 12.16 -14.65
C VAL A 108 4.92 12.85 -13.97
N MET A 109 4.93 12.96 -12.64
CA MET A 109 6.04 13.58 -11.93
C MET A 109 7.36 12.83 -12.06
N ILE A 110 7.33 11.49 -12.07
CA ILE A 110 8.52 10.66 -12.34
C ILE A 110 9.04 10.93 -13.76
N ILE A 111 8.16 10.90 -14.78
CA ILE A 111 8.53 11.16 -16.17
C ILE A 111 9.12 12.56 -16.32
N LEU A 112 8.47 13.59 -15.76
CA LEU A 112 8.96 14.97 -15.79
C LEU A 112 10.33 15.10 -15.12
N SER A 113 10.53 14.42 -13.99
CA SER A 113 11.82 14.41 -13.28
C SER A 113 12.93 13.79 -14.13
N ILE A 114 12.67 12.66 -14.78
CA ILE A 114 13.66 12.01 -15.63
C ILE A 114 13.93 12.83 -16.90
N LEU A 115 12.89 13.41 -17.52
CA LEU A 115 13.05 14.29 -18.68
C LEU A 115 13.86 15.54 -18.33
N LEU A 116 13.62 16.15 -17.17
CA LEU A 116 14.43 17.26 -16.66
C LEU A 116 15.90 16.87 -16.54
N LEU A 117 16.19 15.73 -15.91
CA LEU A 117 17.55 15.24 -15.70
C LEU A 117 18.27 14.79 -16.99
N ALA A 118 17.53 14.28 -17.97
CA ALA A 118 18.11 13.74 -19.19
C ALA A 118 18.28 14.79 -20.31
N VAL A 119 17.30 15.70 -20.46
CA VAL A 119 17.20 16.60 -21.62
C VAL A 119 17.75 17.99 -21.32
N LYS A 120 17.35 18.60 -20.20
CA LYS A 120 17.70 19.99 -19.84
C LYS A 120 18.11 20.13 -18.38
N PRO A 121 19.09 19.35 -17.91
CA PRO A 121 19.44 19.34 -16.49
C PRO A 121 20.22 20.59 -16.08
N GLU A 122 20.67 21.42 -17.03
CA GLU A 122 21.38 22.67 -16.77
C GLU A 122 20.55 23.66 -15.95
N ILE A 123 19.21 23.54 -15.97
CA ILE A 123 18.33 24.34 -15.09
C ILE A 123 18.67 24.10 -13.61
N LEU A 124 19.08 22.89 -13.25
CA LEU A 124 19.44 22.50 -11.89
C LEU A 124 20.76 23.12 -11.44
N ASN A 125 21.62 23.58 -12.35
CA ASN A 125 22.88 24.26 -11.99
C ASN A 125 22.65 25.61 -11.30
N LYS A 126 21.42 26.16 -11.37
CA LYS A 126 21.02 27.36 -10.63
C LYS A 126 20.70 27.08 -9.17
N LEU A 127 20.48 25.82 -8.81
CA LEU A 127 20.19 25.43 -7.43
C LEU A 127 21.48 25.50 -6.63
N ASP A 128 21.47 26.33 -5.58
CA ASP A 128 22.51 26.26 -4.58
C ASP A 128 22.24 25.11 -3.59
N ARG A 129 23.24 24.81 -2.77
CA ARG A 129 23.12 23.75 -1.77
C ARG A 129 21.98 24.01 -0.79
N ARG A 130 21.70 25.26 -0.42
CA ARG A 130 20.66 25.61 0.57
C ARG A 130 19.27 25.30 0.03
N LEU A 131 19.01 25.59 -1.24
CA LEU A 131 17.74 25.30 -1.90
C LEU A 131 17.49 23.78 -1.97
N ILE A 132 18.50 22.99 -2.32
CA ILE A 132 18.40 21.51 -2.33
C ILE A 132 18.05 21.00 -0.93
N TRP A 133 18.64 21.60 0.11
CA TRP A 133 18.36 21.28 1.50
C TRP A 133 16.94 21.62 1.95
N ILE A 134 16.47 22.82 1.62
CA ILE A 134 15.11 23.25 1.91
C ILE A 134 14.12 22.33 1.18
N TRP A 135 14.39 22.00 -0.08
CA TRP A 135 13.53 21.08 -0.86
C TRP A 135 13.47 19.70 -0.20
N ASN A 136 14.62 19.14 0.20
CA ASN A 136 14.67 17.88 0.95
C ASN A 136 13.85 17.93 2.25
N LEU A 137 14.03 18.99 3.05
CA LEU A 137 13.29 19.16 4.29
C LEU A 137 11.78 19.23 4.05
N LEU A 138 11.35 20.01 3.05
CA LEU A 138 9.94 20.13 2.67
C LEU A 138 9.38 18.81 2.16
N TYR A 139 10.16 18.03 1.39
CA TYR A 139 9.75 16.73 0.90
C TYR A 139 9.57 15.73 2.04
N VAL A 140 10.55 15.62 2.95
CA VAL A 140 10.46 14.73 4.12
C VAL A 140 9.28 15.13 5.01
N ALA A 141 9.08 16.42 5.25
CA ALA A 141 7.94 16.91 6.01
C ALA A 141 6.61 16.55 5.32
N ALA A 142 6.49 16.75 4.00
CA ALA A 142 5.29 16.41 3.24
C ALA A 142 5.02 14.90 3.22
N LEU A 143 6.06 14.06 3.09
CA LEU A 143 5.97 12.60 3.17
C LEU A 143 5.42 12.16 4.54
N VAL A 144 6.02 12.64 5.62
CA VAL A 144 5.60 12.28 6.98
C VAL A 144 4.20 12.80 7.27
N LEU A 145 3.89 14.04 6.90
CA LEU A 145 2.56 14.62 7.09
C LEU A 145 1.48 13.90 6.26
N THR A 146 1.81 13.38 5.08
CA THR A 146 0.88 12.57 4.26
C THR A 146 0.37 11.36 5.03
N ILE A 147 1.20 10.78 5.89
CA ILE A 147 0.86 9.64 6.73
C ILE A 147 0.25 10.11 8.05
N TRP A 148 0.94 11.02 8.75
CA TRP A 148 0.61 11.40 10.12
C TRP A 148 -0.77 12.04 10.25
N VAL A 149 -1.19 12.90 9.31
CA VAL A 149 -2.55 13.48 9.36
C VAL A 149 -3.65 12.45 9.08
N GLN A 150 -3.27 11.27 8.58
CA GLN A 150 -4.17 10.16 8.29
C GLN A 150 -4.17 9.12 9.43
N THR A 151 -3.31 9.27 10.44
CA THR A 151 -3.26 8.42 11.64
C THR A 151 -4.15 9.03 12.73
N PHE A 152 -5.06 8.23 13.27
CA PHE A 152 -6.01 8.65 14.31
C PHE A 152 -5.74 7.80 15.56
N PRO A 153 -5.73 8.40 16.76
CA PRO A 153 -5.45 7.66 17.98
C PRO A 153 -6.59 6.69 18.28
N PHE A 154 -6.25 5.49 18.74
CA PHE A 154 -7.23 4.53 19.24
C PHE A 154 -7.69 4.90 20.67
N PRO A 155 -8.90 4.51 21.08
CA PRO A 155 -9.38 4.71 22.45
C PRO A 155 -8.40 4.12 23.47
N ALA A 156 -8.08 4.89 24.52
CA ALA A 156 -7.01 4.55 25.46
C ALA A 156 -7.42 3.53 26.54
N SER A 157 -8.72 3.35 26.78
CA SER A 157 -9.27 2.41 27.74
C SER A 157 -10.57 1.79 27.21
N PRO A 158 -11.04 0.64 27.74
CA PRO A 158 -12.32 0.04 27.35
C PRO A 158 -13.54 0.95 27.49
N SER A 159 -13.47 1.94 28.40
CA SER A 159 -14.54 2.90 28.68
C SER A 159 -14.43 4.21 27.87
N SER A 160 -13.41 4.34 27.01
CA SER A 160 -13.21 5.54 26.20
C SER A 160 -14.16 5.54 25.01
N ASP A 161 -14.61 6.72 24.60
CA ASP A 161 -15.46 6.86 23.41
C ASP A 161 -14.75 6.32 22.16
N PRO A 162 -15.50 5.69 21.24
CA PRO A 162 -14.97 5.21 19.97
C PRO A 162 -14.49 6.38 19.10
N VAL A 163 -13.50 6.12 18.26
CA VAL A 163 -13.07 7.09 17.25
C VAL A 163 -13.71 6.75 15.92
N THR A 164 -14.53 7.66 15.37
CA THR A 164 -15.25 7.45 14.10
C THR A 164 -14.69 8.34 13.01
N ILE A 165 -14.53 7.76 11.82
CA ILE A 165 -14.04 8.44 10.62
C ILE A 165 -15.02 8.23 9.48
N THR A 166 -15.69 9.30 9.07
CA THR A 166 -16.58 9.32 7.90
C THR A 166 -15.79 9.69 6.64
N PHE A 167 -16.08 9.02 5.52
CA PHE A 167 -15.43 9.27 4.24
C PHE A 167 -16.38 9.91 3.20
N PRO A 168 -15.88 10.78 2.31
CA PRO A 168 -14.49 11.23 2.17
C PRO A 168 -14.08 12.24 3.26
N LEU A 169 -12.77 12.31 3.55
CA LEU A 169 -12.25 13.31 4.49
C LEU A 169 -12.30 14.73 3.91
N PRO A 170 -12.28 15.77 4.76
CA PRO A 170 -12.13 17.14 4.30
C PRO A 170 -10.88 17.32 3.44
N TRP A 171 -10.98 18.14 2.39
CA TRP A 171 -9.96 18.26 1.34
C TRP A 171 -8.55 18.61 1.85
N TYR A 172 -8.43 19.32 2.97
CA TYR A 172 -7.16 19.75 3.54
C TYR A 172 -6.31 18.60 4.11
N PHE A 173 -6.90 17.45 4.43
CA PHE A 173 -6.17 16.23 4.79
C PHE A 173 -5.30 15.70 3.63
N TYR A 174 -5.60 16.11 2.39
CA TYR A 174 -4.88 15.68 1.18
C TYR A 174 -3.83 16.69 0.71
N LEU A 175 -3.71 17.86 1.36
CA LEU A 175 -2.68 18.85 1.02
C LEU A 175 -1.25 18.30 1.12
N PRO A 176 -0.86 17.58 2.20
CA PRO A 176 0.47 17.01 2.29
C PRO A 176 0.80 16.03 1.16
N LEU A 177 -0.18 15.23 0.72
CA LEU A 177 -0.04 14.30 -0.41
C LEU A 177 0.29 15.06 -1.70
N GLY A 178 -0.46 16.14 -1.98
CA GLY A 178 -0.20 17.01 -3.14
C GLY A 178 1.21 17.61 -3.12
N PHE A 179 1.64 18.12 -1.96
CA PHE A 179 3.00 18.65 -1.78
C PHE A 179 4.07 17.57 -1.93
N MET A 180 3.86 16.38 -1.36
CA MET A 180 4.80 15.25 -1.48
C MET A 180 5.02 14.88 -2.95
N ILE A 181 3.94 14.76 -3.75
CA ILE A 181 4.02 14.44 -5.18
C ILE A 181 4.70 15.58 -5.96
N ALA A 182 4.34 16.83 -5.69
CA ALA A 182 4.94 17.99 -6.37
C ALA A 182 6.45 18.12 -6.08
N LEU A 183 6.87 17.77 -4.86
CA LEU A 183 8.26 17.84 -4.41
C LEU A 183 9.08 16.58 -4.78
N LEU A 184 8.45 15.51 -5.25
CA LEU A 184 9.08 14.23 -5.65
C LEU A 184 10.34 14.36 -6.54
N PRO A 185 10.49 15.35 -7.45
CA PRO A 185 11.71 15.47 -8.26
C PRO A 185 13.01 15.52 -7.45
N ILE A 186 12.97 15.97 -6.18
CA ILE A 186 14.15 16.02 -5.32
C ILE A 186 14.80 14.64 -5.11
N VAL A 187 14.00 13.57 -5.03
CA VAL A 187 14.49 12.20 -4.85
C VAL A 187 15.39 11.78 -6.01
N PHE A 188 15.02 12.13 -7.24
CA PHE A 188 15.79 11.85 -8.45
C PHE A 188 17.05 12.73 -8.56
N ILE A 189 16.94 13.99 -8.14
CA ILE A 189 18.07 14.91 -8.07
C ILE A 189 19.10 14.38 -7.07
N ASP A 190 18.67 13.97 -5.88
CA ASP A 190 19.53 13.42 -4.84
C ASP A 190 20.18 12.11 -5.26
N PHE A 191 19.43 11.20 -5.90
CA PHE A 191 20.01 9.99 -6.48
C PHE A 191 21.19 10.31 -7.40
N THR A 192 21.01 11.31 -8.27
CA THR A 192 22.04 11.77 -9.20
C THR A 192 23.23 12.38 -8.47
N LEU A 193 22.99 13.26 -7.50
CA LEU A 193 24.04 13.93 -6.73
C LEU A 193 24.86 12.97 -5.88
N LEU A 194 24.19 12.07 -5.16
CA LEU A 194 24.82 11.07 -4.29
C LEU A 194 25.63 10.06 -5.10
N SER A 195 25.09 9.59 -6.23
CA SER A 195 25.79 8.67 -7.14
C SER A 195 27.02 9.32 -7.76
N ARG A 196 26.93 10.58 -8.19
CA ARG A 196 28.08 11.33 -8.70
C ARG A 196 29.15 11.53 -7.63
N GLU A 197 28.76 11.91 -6.42
CA GLU A 197 29.75 12.07 -5.34
C GLU A 197 30.41 10.73 -4.99
N MET A 198 29.66 9.62 -4.98
CA MET A 198 30.19 8.28 -4.78
C MET A 198 31.24 7.92 -5.85
N ILE A 199 30.90 8.08 -7.13
CA ILE A 199 31.80 7.81 -8.27
C ILE A 199 33.05 8.71 -8.19
N ASN A 200 32.87 10.00 -7.89
CA ASN A 200 33.95 10.98 -7.78
C ASN A 200 34.92 10.73 -6.61
N GLN A 201 34.53 9.91 -5.64
CA GLN A 201 35.39 9.50 -4.54
C GLN A 201 36.20 8.23 -4.86
N LYS A 202 35.82 7.46 -5.88
CA LYS A 202 36.47 6.18 -6.26
C LYS A 202 36.79 5.28 -5.05
N PRO A 203 35.80 4.96 -4.20
CA PRO A 203 36.02 4.09 -3.04
C PRO A 203 36.48 2.69 -3.47
N THR A 204 37.27 2.03 -2.63
CA THR A 204 37.71 0.64 -2.89
C THR A 204 36.51 -0.32 -2.85
N PRO A 205 36.57 -1.46 -3.57
CA PRO A 205 35.50 -2.47 -3.52
C PRO A 205 35.14 -2.91 -2.11
N LEU A 206 36.14 -3.10 -1.24
CA LEU A 206 35.91 -3.44 0.18
C LEU A 206 35.08 -2.37 0.91
N LYS A 207 35.39 -1.08 0.71
CA LYS A 207 34.63 0.02 1.33
C LYS A 207 33.20 0.08 0.80
N LEU A 208 32.99 -0.16 -0.49
CA LEU A 208 31.66 -0.25 -1.08
C LEU A 208 30.88 -1.42 -0.46
N GLY A 209 31.48 -2.61 -0.39
CA GLY A 209 30.87 -3.80 0.20
C GLY A 209 30.43 -3.56 1.65
N ILE A 210 31.31 -3.03 2.51
CA ILE A 210 30.96 -2.70 3.90
C ILE A 210 29.85 -1.65 3.96
N SER A 211 29.94 -0.59 3.15
CA SER A 211 28.98 0.53 3.22
C SER A 211 27.58 0.15 2.77
N PHE A 212 27.47 -0.61 1.67
CA PHE A 212 26.19 -1.15 1.20
C PHE A 212 25.69 -2.29 2.09
N GLY A 213 26.57 -3.09 2.69
CA GLY A 213 26.19 -4.08 3.71
C GLY A 213 25.51 -3.44 4.92
N LEU A 214 26.11 -2.37 5.48
CA LEU A 214 25.49 -1.61 6.58
C LEU A 214 24.18 -0.94 6.17
N SER A 215 24.09 -0.46 4.93
CA SER A 215 22.86 0.16 4.41
C SER A 215 21.77 -0.88 4.14
N GLY A 216 22.13 -2.11 3.76
CA GLY A 216 21.21 -3.25 3.68
C GLY A 216 20.68 -3.67 5.04
N PHE A 217 21.52 -3.63 6.08
CA PHE A 217 21.03 -3.81 7.46
C PHE A 217 20.04 -2.71 7.86
N PHE A 218 20.29 -1.46 7.48
CA PHE A 218 19.32 -0.37 7.67
C PHE A 218 17.98 -0.63 6.95
N PHE A 219 17.99 -1.15 5.72
CA PHE A 219 16.77 -1.59 5.03
C PHE A 219 15.97 -2.59 5.87
N ILE A 220 16.64 -3.63 6.39
CA ILE A 220 15.99 -4.66 7.22
C ILE A 220 15.38 -4.04 8.48
N LEU A 221 16.10 -3.13 9.15
CA LEU A 221 15.56 -2.44 10.32
C LEU A 221 14.32 -1.60 9.99
N MET A 222 14.31 -0.87 8.87
CA MET A 222 13.13 -0.08 8.47
C MET A 222 11.93 -0.98 8.13
N ALA A 223 12.17 -2.13 7.50
CA ALA A 223 11.14 -3.11 7.23
C ALA A 223 10.55 -3.70 8.53
N LEU A 224 11.41 -4.07 9.48
CA LEU A 224 10.98 -4.57 10.79
C LEU A 224 10.18 -3.53 11.59
N ILE A 225 10.66 -2.28 11.64
CA ILE A 225 9.90 -1.19 12.29
C ILE A 225 8.53 -1.05 11.66
N LEU A 226 8.42 -1.08 10.32
CA LEU A 226 7.13 -0.98 9.65
C LEU A 226 6.22 -2.18 9.98
N ILE A 227 6.77 -3.40 10.04
CA ILE A 227 6.01 -4.60 10.44
C ILE A 227 5.54 -4.47 11.90
N PHE A 228 6.41 -4.05 12.82
CA PHE A 228 6.08 -3.89 14.23
C PHE A 228 4.99 -2.85 14.50
N THR A 229 4.76 -1.90 13.58
CA THR A 229 3.60 -0.99 13.71
C THR A 229 2.26 -1.70 13.54
N ASN A 230 2.23 -2.85 12.85
CA ASN A 230 1.05 -3.68 12.65
C ASN A 230 0.93 -4.76 13.73
N VAL A 231 2.00 -5.50 13.99
CA VAL A 231 2.02 -6.64 14.93
C VAL A 231 2.44 -6.23 16.35
N TRP A 232 2.07 -5.01 16.76
CA TRP A 232 2.66 -4.38 17.95
C TRP A 232 2.36 -5.14 19.25
N GLY A 233 1.22 -5.84 19.35
CA GLY A 233 0.84 -6.67 20.50
C GLY A 233 1.50 -8.06 20.55
N TYR A 234 2.15 -8.52 19.48
CA TYR A 234 2.66 -9.91 19.39
C TYR A 234 4.14 -10.09 19.73
N VAL A 235 4.96 -9.02 19.67
CA VAL A 235 6.43 -9.12 19.81
C VAL A 235 6.92 -8.29 21.00
N GLU A 236 6.33 -8.54 22.16
CA GLU A 236 6.70 -7.86 23.40
C GLU A 236 8.11 -8.25 23.91
N PRO A 237 8.86 -7.31 24.51
CA PRO A 237 8.52 -5.89 24.75
C PRO A 237 8.98 -4.96 23.60
N VAL A 238 9.43 -5.50 22.47
CA VAL A 238 10.13 -4.72 21.43
C VAL A 238 9.16 -3.97 20.53
N SER A 239 8.03 -4.55 20.17
CA SER A 239 7.11 -3.97 19.18
C SER A 239 6.15 -2.92 19.74
N THR A 240 5.86 -2.95 21.04
CA THR A 240 4.86 -2.07 21.68
C THR A 240 5.17 -0.58 21.53
N ILE A 241 6.45 -0.19 21.53
CA ILE A 241 6.88 1.20 21.31
C ILE A 241 6.54 1.73 19.91
N PHE A 242 6.23 0.86 18.94
CA PHE A 242 5.92 1.23 17.55
C PHE A 242 4.42 1.34 17.27
N ARG A 243 3.56 1.05 18.25
CA ARG A 243 2.10 1.25 18.14
C ARG A 243 1.80 2.69 17.71
N ASN A 244 0.94 2.88 16.70
CA ASN A 244 0.58 4.18 16.13
C ASN A 244 1.75 5.02 15.56
N LEU A 245 2.92 4.41 15.30
CA LEU A 245 4.10 5.08 14.73
C LEU A 245 4.37 4.70 13.26
N PHE A 246 3.33 4.43 12.46
CA PHE A 246 3.47 4.06 11.04
C PHE A 246 4.30 5.08 10.23
N TRP A 247 4.25 6.36 10.59
CA TRP A 247 5.01 7.44 9.95
C TRP A 247 6.51 7.45 10.29
N LEU A 248 6.92 6.81 11.39
CA LEU A 248 8.30 6.83 11.90
C LEU A 248 9.34 6.25 10.91
N PRO A 249 9.15 5.06 10.31
CA PRO A 249 10.12 4.54 9.33
C PRO A 249 10.29 5.49 8.14
N PHE A 250 9.24 6.18 7.70
CA PHE A 250 9.32 7.16 6.61
C PHE A 250 10.08 8.44 7.02
N LEU A 251 9.94 8.88 8.28
CA LEU A 251 10.76 9.97 8.81
C LEU A 251 12.24 9.57 8.85
N ILE A 252 12.57 8.39 9.39
CA ILE A 252 13.94 7.91 9.51
C ILE A 252 14.59 7.74 8.12
N VAL A 253 13.87 7.12 7.17
CA VAL A 253 14.30 6.99 5.78
C VAL A 253 14.47 8.37 5.12
N GLY A 254 13.54 9.29 5.35
CA GLY A 254 13.62 10.66 4.84
C GLY A 254 14.85 11.42 5.35
N ILE A 255 15.15 11.33 6.65
CA ILE A 255 16.37 11.91 7.25
C ILE A 255 17.63 11.23 6.66
N ALA A 256 17.62 9.91 6.51
CA ALA A 256 18.73 9.14 5.96
C ALA A 256 18.95 9.41 4.45
N LEU A 257 17.91 9.79 3.71
CA LEU A 257 17.97 10.26 2.33
C LEU A 257 18.56 11.67 2.26
N ALA A 258 18.01 12.61 3.04
CA ALA A 258 18.39 14.01 2.99
C ALA A 258 19.81 14.23 3.56
N GLY A 259 20.09 13.70 4.76
CA GLY A 259 21.34 13.87 5.52
C GLY A 259 22.63 13.83 4.68
N PRO A 260 22.87 12.76 3.90
CA PRO A 260 24.05 12.58 3.08
C PRO A 260 24.29 13.66 2.01
N VAL A 261 23.26 14.42 1.62
CA VAL A 261 23.37 15.53 0.66
C VAL A 261 24.35 16.62 1.16
N PHE A 262 24.71 16.63 2.46
CA PHE A 262 25.64 17.62 3.03
C PHE A 262 27.08 17.29 2.62
N LEU A 263 27.32 16.06 2.18
CA LEU A 263 28.60 15.60 1.69
C LEU A 263 28.81 15.94 0.21
N VAL A 264 27.75 16.30 -0.50
CA VAL A 264 27.80 16.65 -1.94
C VAL A 264 28.59 17.93 -2.12
N ARG A 265 29.66 17.84 -2.91
CA ARG A 265 30.52 18.98 -3.23
C ARG A 265 29.96 19.76 -4.41
N LYS A 266 30.28 21.05 -4.51
CA LYS A 266 29.86 21.92 -5.65
C LYS A 266 30.16 21.29 -7.03
N ARG A 267 31.30 20.60 -7.18
CA ARG A 267 31.67 19.90 -8.43
C ARG A 267 30.67 18.82 -8.86
N SER A 268 29.89 18.28 -7.94
CA SER A 268 28.91 17.22 -8.22
C SER A 268 27.56 17.83 -8.66
N ILE A 269 27.38 19.14 -8.42
CA ILE A 269 26.31 20.00 -8.93
C ILE A 269 26.78 20.65 -10.26
N ASP A 270 27.23 19.82 -11.19
CA ASP A 270 27.48 20.21 -12.58
C ASP A 270 26.69 19.27 -13.49
N PHE A 271 25.49 19.69 -13.85
CA PHE A 271 24.58 18.94 -14.70
C PHE A 271 24.76 19.36 -16.16
N LYS A 272 24.97 18.36 -17.02
CA LYS A 272 25.05 18.49 -18.47
C LYS A 272 24.07 17.54 -19.11
N SER A 273 23.42 17.98 -20.19
CA SER A 273 22.49 17.15 -20.95
C SER A 273 23.14 15.84 -21.37
N ILE A 274 22.46 14.73 -21.05
CA ILE A 274 22.87 13.38 -21.45
C ILE A 274 22.36 13.11 -22.87
N ILE A 275 21.18 13.66 -23.20
CA ILE A 275 20.48 13.42 -24.45
C ILE A 275 20.42 14.70 -25.27
N THR A 276 21.36 14.83 -26.20
CA THR A 276 21.54 16.03 -27.02
C THR A 276 20.83 15.92 -28.38
N THR A 277 20.74 14.73 -28.97
CA THR A 277 20.22 14.54 -30.34
C THR A 277 18.69 14.41 -30.40
N LYS A 278 18.09 14.94 -31.48
CA LYS A 278 16.63 14.89 -31.71
C LYS A 278 16.08 13.45 -31.71
N ASN A 279 16.78 12.51 -32.36
CA ASN A 279 16.33 11.12 -32.45
C ASN A 279 16.29 10.43 -31.08
N LYS A 280 17.30 10.64 -30.23
CA LYS A 280 17.30 10.09 -28.86
C LYS A 280 16.20 10.72 -27.99
N LYS A 281 15.92 12.01 -28.16
CA LYS A 281 14.79 12.68 -27.48
C LYS A 281 13.44 12.08 -27.93
N LEU A 282 13.28 11.82 -29.22
CA LEU A 282 12.07 11.21 -29.76
C LEU A 282 11.89 9.78 -29.24
N LEU A 283 12.95 8.97 -29.23
CA LEU A 283 12.91 7.61 -28.67
C LEU A 283 12.56 7.60 -27.18
N LEU A 284 13.16 8.50 -26.40
CA LEU A 284 12.82 8.65 -24.98
C LEU A 284 11.37 9.10 -24.77
N GLY A 285 10.90 10.05 -25.58
CA GLY A 285 9.51 10.50 -25.57
C GLY A 285 8.54 9.38 -25.91
N GLY A 286 8.82 8.58 -26.96
CA GLY A 286 8.04 7.41 -27.33
C GLY A 286 8.03 6.34 -26.23
N PHE A 287 9.17 6.08 -25.58
CA PHE A 287 9.26 5.17 -24.43
C PHE A 287 8.36 5.64 -23.27
N PHE A 288 8.42 6.91 -22.89
CA PHE A 288 7.56 7.42 -21.81
C PHE A 288 6.08 7.49 -22.19
N ALA A 289 5.76 7.77 -23.46
CA ALA A 289 4.38 7.67 -23.94
C ALA A 289 3.85 6.24 -23.79
N LEU A 290 4.66 5.21 -24.10
CA LEU A 290 4.30 3.81 -23.87
C LEU A 290 4.09 3.51 -22.38
N ILE A 291 4.99 3.96 -21.50
CA ILE A 291 4.84 3.79 -20.04
C ILE A 291 3.56 4.46 -19.53
N LEU A 292 3.25 5.65 -20.03
CA LEU A 292 2.06 6.40 -19.63
C LEU A 292 0.79 5.69 -20.09
N ILE A 293 0.69 5.32 -21.37
CA ILE A 293 -0.47 4.59 -21.91
C ILE A 293 -0.62 3.24 -21.21
N GLY A 294 0.45 2.47 -21.10
CA GLY A 294 0.47 1.16 -20.44
C GLY A 294 0.19 1.22 -18.94
N THR A 295 0.25 2.39 -18.30
CA THR A 295 -0.11 2.58 -16.89
C THR A 295 -1.51 3.16 -16.74
N ILE A 296 -1.88 4.18 -17.51
CA ILE A 296 -3.17 4.86 -17.38
C ILE A 296 -4.31 4.00 -17.93
N THR A 297 -4.15 3.39 -19.10
CA THR A 297 -5.25 2.64 -19.72
C THR A 297 -5.76 1.50 -18.83
N PRO A 298 -4.91 0.62 -18.26
CA PRO A 298 -5.39 -0.43 -17.36
C PRO A 298 -6.02 0.13 -16.09
N VAL A 299 -5.45 1.18 -15.50
CA VAL A 299 -5.99 1.82 -14.29
C VAL A 299 -7.38 2.37 -14.54
N LEU A 300 -7.59 3.05 -15.67
CA LEU A 300 -8.92 3.53 -16.04
C LEU A 300 -9.88 2.38 -16.27
N VAL A 301 -9.46 1.32 -16.97
CA VAL A 301 -10.30 0.14 -17.25
C VAL A 301 -10.74 -0.57 -15.97
N TYR A 302 -9.83 -0.82 -15.03
CA TYR A 302 -10.13 -1.53 -13.79
C TYR A 302 -10.90 -0.69 -12.77
N GLU A 303 -10.84 0.64 -12.88
CA GLU A 303 -11.56 1.57 -12.00
C GLU A 303 -12.87 2.08 -12.63
N VAL A 304 -13.26 1.58 -13.82
CA VAL A 304 -14.61 1.79 -14.32
C VAL A 304 -15.56 1.04 -13.39
N GLY A 305 -16.17 1.78 -12.45
CA GLY A 305 -17.23 1.25 -11.61
C GLY A 305 -18.44 0.81 -12.44
N PRO A 306 -19.42 0.12 -11.82
CA PRO A 306 -20.67 -0.25 -12.49
C PRO A 306 -21.31 0.95 -13.19
N LEU A 307 -21.61 0.78 -14.48
CA LEU A 307 -22.26 1.81 -15.31
C LEU A 307 -23.73 2.01 -14.92
N THR A 308 -24.36 0.99 -14.34
CA THR A 308 -25.74 0.99 -13.87
C THR A 308 -25.85 0.07 -12.65
N ALA A 309 -26.60 0.49 -11.63
CA ALA A 309 -26.97 -0.41 -10.54
C ALA A 309 -27.80 -1.59 -11.08
N PRO A 310 -27.67 -2.80 -10.51
CA PRO A 310 -28.55 -3.91 -10.85
C PRO A 310 -30.02 -3.53 -10.62
N SER A 311 -30.93 -4.22 -11.32
CA SER A 311 -32.36 -4.16 -10.98
C SER A 311 -32.56 -4.56 -9.51
N GLU A 312 -33.57 -4.00 -8.86
CA GLU A 312 -33.94 -4.35 -7.49
C GLU A 312 -34.19 -5.87 -7.39
N PRO A 313 -33.36 -6.61 -6.64
CA PRO A 313 -33.49 -8.06 -6.55
C PRO A 313 -34.58 -8.42 -5.52
N SER A 314 -35.14 -9.62 -5.63
CA SER A 314 -36.08 -10.16 -4.63
C SER A 314 -35.40 -10.73 -3.38
N SER A 315 -34.11 -11.04 -3.49
CA SER A 315 -33.25 -11.56 -2.43
C SER A 315 -31.83 -10.98 -2.57
N LEU A 316 -31.04 -11.05 -1.49
CA LEU A 316 -29.64 -10.65 -1.48
C LEU A 316 -28.79 -11.80 -0.94
N THR A 317 -27.74 -12.15 -1.67
CA THR A 317 -26.71 -13.06 -1.17
C THR A 317 -25.60 -12.28 -0.47
N ILE A 318 -25.40 -12.54 0.81
CA ILE A 318 -24.38 -11.92 1.66
C ILE A 318 -23.28 -12.94 1.94
N MET A 319 -22.00 -12.53 1.85
CA MET A 319 -20.86 -13.39 2.16
C MET A 319 -19.90 -12.71 3.12
N THR A 320 -19.41 -13.45 4.13
CA THR A 320 -18.30 -13.04 4.99
C THR A 320 -17.10 -13.95 4.78
N TYR A 321 -15.91 -13.37 4.69
CA TYR A 321 -14.72 -14.11 4.33
C TYR A 321 -13.44 -13.46 4.88
N ASN A 322 -12.89 -14.05 5.93
CA ASN A 322 -11.54 -13.76 6.34
C ASN A 322 -10.59 -14.41 5.31
N ILE A 323 -9.82 -13.57 4.61
CA ILE A 323 -8.94 -14.00 3.51
C ILE A 323 -7.47 -14.16 3.94
N GLN A 324 -7.18 -14.09 5.24
CA GLN A 324 -5.84 -14.31 5.80
C GLN A 324 -4.76 -13.50 5.07
N GLN A 325 -4.96 -12.19 4.89
CA GLN A 325 -4.04 -11.32 4.15
C GLN A 325 -3.76 -11.77 2.70
N GLY A 326 -4.71 -12.51 2.12
CA GLY A 326 -4.66 -13.02 0.76
C GLY A 326 -3.73 -14.23 0.55
N VAL A 327 -3.39 -14.95 1.63
CA VAL A 327 -2.71 -16.25 1.56
C VAL A 327 -3.67 -17.41 1.86
N ASP A 328 -3.33 -18.62 1.42
CA ASP A 328 -4.04 -19.83 1.85
C ASP A 328 -3.51 -20.35 3.19
N GLY A 329 -4.17 -21.36 3.76
CA GLY A 329 -3.76 -21.96 5.04
C GLY A 329 -2.35 -22.59 5.06
N THR A 330 -1.60 -22.57 3.95
CA THR A 330 -0.17 -22.94 3.91
C THR A 330 0.78 -21.73 3.90
N GLY A 331 0.24 -20.51 3.82
CA GLY A 331 0.99 -19.26 3.72
C GLY A 331 1.33 -18.83 2.29
N GLU A 332 0.79 -19.51 1.27
CA GLU A 332 1.04 -19.17 -0.14
C GLU A 332 0.01 -18.18 -0.68
N MET A 333 0.43 -17.24 -1.52
CA MET A 333 -0.48 -16.24 -2.09
C MET A 333 -1.64 -16.90 -2.86
N ALA A 334 -2.87 -16.58 -2.49
CA ALA A 334 -4.07 -17.30 -2.90
C ALA A 334 -5.13 -16.45 -3.62
N TYR A 335 -4.78 -15.24 -4.10
CA TYR A 335 -5.75 -14.28 -4.66
C TYR A 335 -6.67 -14.89 -5.73
N ASP A 336 -6.13 -15.63 -6.71
CA ASP A 336 -6.94 -16.25 -7.76
C ASP A 336 -7.86 -17.36 -7.21
N LYS A 337 -7.39 -18.10 -6.21
CA LYS A 337 -8.15 -19.20 -5.59
C LYS A 337 -9.30 -18.65 -4.73
N GLN A 338 -9.01 -17.65 -3.90
CA GLN A 338 -10.00 -16.95 -3.07
C GLN A 338 -11.02 -16.20 -3.94
N LEU A 339 -10.59 -15.60 -5.05
CA LEU A 339 -11.50 -15.01 -6.02
C LEU A 339 -12.41 -16.06 -6.67
N ALA A 340 -11.90 -17.27 -6.95
CA ALA A 340 -12.73 -18.36 -7.48
C ALA A 340 -13.78 -18.81 -6.46
N VAL A 341 -13.45 -18.81 -5.16
CA VAL A 341 -14.41 -19.05 -4.06
C VAL A 341 -15.52 -18.01 -4.09
N ILE A 342 -15.18 -16.71 -4.11
CA ILE A 342 -16.16 -15.63 -4.21
C ILE A 342 -17.07 -15.79 -5.44
N LYS A 343 -16.48 -16.08 -6.61
CA LYS A 343 -17.25 -16.29 -7.86
C LYS A 343 -18.13 -17.52 -7.86
N SER A 344 -17.80 -18.53 -7.06
CA SER A 344 -18.62 -19.74 -6.94
C SER A 344 -19.92 -19.50 -6.18
N VAL A 345 -19.94 -18.48 -5.31
CA VAL A 345 -21.12 -18.05 -4.53
C VAL A 345 -21.88 -16.91 -5.25
N ASP A 346 -21.19 -16.08 -6.03
CA ASP A 346 -21.72 -14.86 -6.68
C ASP A 346 -22.48 -13.89 -5.72
N PRO A 347 -21.89 -13.56 -4.55
CA PRO A 347 -22.58 -12.79 -3.51
C PRO A 347 -22.83 -11.34 -3.93
N ASP A 348 -23.97 -10.77 -3.55
CA ASP A 348 -24.30 -9.38 -3.81
C ASP A 348 -23.53 -8.40 -2.91
N ILE A 349 -23.26 -8.79 -1.66
CA ILE A 349 -22.48 -8.02 -0.69
C ILE A 349 -21.44 -8.94 -0.05
N ILE A 350 -20.19 -8.48 0.02
CA ILE A 350 -19.05 -9.24 0.53
C ILE A 350 -18.35 -8.44 1.64
N GLY A 351 -18.24 -9.01 2.83
CA GLY A 351 -17.35 -8.57 3.90
C GLY A 351 -16.05 -9.36 3.89
N LEU A 352 -14.93 -8.67 3.71
CA LEU A 352 -13.59 -9.26 3.76
C LEU A 352 -12.87 -8.85 5.03
N GLN A 353 -12.39 -9.81 5.81
CA GLN A 353 -11.51 -9.56 6.96
C GLN A 353 -10.07 -9.90 6.59
N GLU A 354 -9.12 -9.34 7.33
CA GLU A 354 -7.68 -9.42 7.03
C GLU A 354 -7.33 -8.96 5.60
N SER A 355 -8.06 -7.99 5.10
CA SER A 355 -7.94 -7.54 3.71
C SER A 355 -6.85 -6.50 3.45
N ASP A 356 -6.12 -6.06 4.48
CA ASP A 356 -5.10 -5.00 4.36
C ASP A 356 -3.74 -5.51 3.90
N THR A 357 -3.65 -5.83 2.61
CA THR A 357 -2.44 -6.38 1.98
C THR A 357 -1.51 -5.32 1.40
N ALA A 358 -1.90 -4.03 1.39
CA ALA A 358 -1.14 -2.92 0.81
C ALA A 358 0.04 -2.49 1.72
N ARG A 359 0.82 -3.48 2.13
CA ARG A 359 1.96 -3.42 3.05
C ARG A 359 3.14 -4.17 2.43
N ILE A 360 4.34 -3.92 2.94
CA ILE A 360 5.55 -4.59 2.44
C ILE A 360 5.51 -6.13 2.62
N SER A 361 4.75 -6.63 3.59
CA SER A 361 4.52 -8.06 3.83
C SER A 361 3.62 -8.70 2.76
N GLY A 362 2.69 -7.94 2.18
CA GLY A 362 1.82 -8.37 1.08
C GLY A 362 2.32 -7.90 -0.30
N ASP A 363 3.63 -7.72 -0.47
CA ASP A 363 4.26 -7.19 -1.69
C ASP A 363 3.66 -5.84 -2.16
N ASN A 364 3.15 -5.04 -1.22
CA ASN A 364 2.45 -3.78 -1.50
C ASN A 364 1.31 -3.94 -2.51
N SER A 365 0.68 -5.13 -2.56
CA SER A 365 -0.44 -5.44 -3.43
C SER A 365 -1.76 -5.13 -2.72
N ASP A 366 -2.79 -4.78 -3.45
CA ASP A 366 -4.11 -4.46 -2.92
C ASP A 366 -5.10 -5.53 -3.37
N VAL A 367 -5.33 -6.52 -2.51
CA VAL A 367 -6.21 -7.66 -2.80
C VAL A 367 -7.66 -7.22 -3.04
N VAL A 368 -8.11 -6.18 -2.34
CA VAL A 368 -9.47 -5.62 -2.51
C VAL A 368 -9.63 -5.06 -3.91
N ARG A 369 -8.66 -4.25 -4.39
CA ARG A 369 -8.68 -3.75 -5.77
C ARG A 369 -8.49 -4.89 -6.78
N TYR A 370 -7.68 -5.88 -6.46
CA TYR A 370 -7.50 -7.06 -7.32
C TYR A 370 -8.83 -7.80 -7.52
N PHE A 371 -9.59 -8.06 -6.45
CA PHE A 371 -10.90 -8.68 -6.50
C PHE A 371 -11.92 -7.79 -7.23
N ALA A 372 -12.04 -6.52 -6.85
CA ALA A 372 -12.97 -5.59 -7.49
C ALA A 372 -12.75 -5.48 -9.01
N SER A 373 -11.49 -5.48 -9.46
CA SER A 373 -11.16 -5.44 -10.90
C SER A 373 -11.62 -6.67 -11.70
N ARG A 374 -11.94 -7.78 -11.03
CA ARG A 374 -12.32 -9.07 -11.61
C ARG A 374 -13.73 -9.53 -11.24
N LEU A 375 -14.41 -8.72 -10.44
CA LEU A 375 -15.82 -8.80 -10.09
C LEU A 375 -16.49 -7.58 -10.75
N PRO A 376 -16.68 -7.60 -12.08
CA PRO A 376 -17.21 -6.45 -12.79
C PRO A 376 -18.57 -6.06 -12.23
N GLY A 377 -18.73 -4.77 -11.92
CA GLY A 377 -19.97 -4.22 -11.37
C GLY A 377 -19.99 -4.06 -9.85
N TYR A 378 -18.92 -4.42 -9.14
CA TYR A 378 -18.85 -4.19 -7.70
C TYR A 378 -18.28 -2.80 -7.37
N TYR A 379 -18.96 -2.10 -6.47
CA TYR A 379 -18.41 -1.03 -5.67
C TYR A 379 -17.51 -1.63 -4.57
N SER A 380 -16.46 -0.92 -4.17
CA SER A 380 -15.57 -1.38 -3.10
C SER A 380 -15.25 -0.24 -2.14
N PHE A 381 -15.26 -0.55 -0.85
CA PHE A 381 -14.70 0.27 0.20
C PHE A 381 -13.61 -0.52 0.93
N TYR A 382 -12.38 0.01 0.96
CA TYR A 382 -11.21 -0.72 1.45
C TYR A 382 -11.14 -0.87 2.97
N GLY A 383 -11.80 0.02 3.72
CA GLY A 383 -11.44 0.41 5.09
C GLY A 383 -11.19 -0.72 6.10
N PRO A 384 -10.59 -0.44 7.27
CA PRO A 384 -9.83 0.75 7.66
C PRO A 384 -8.61 1.04 6.75
N ARG A 385 -7.94 2.19 6.93
CA ARG A 385 -6.73 2.54 6.15
C ARG A 385 -5.51 1.80 6.69
N THR A 386 -4.55 1.49 5.83
CA THR A 386 -3.32 0.79 6.23
C THR A 386 -2.54 1.50 7.36
N VAL A 387 -2.58 2.84 7.40
CA VAL A 387 -1.87 3.64 8.42
C VAL A 387 -2.47 3.55 9.82
N THR A 388 -3.65 2.95 9.99
CA THR A 388 -4.27 2.74 11.31
C THR A 388 -3.81 1.46 12.00
N GLY A 389 -2.97 0.63 11.35
CA GLY A 389 -2.38 -0.56 11.97
C GLY A 389 -3.36 -1.72 12.23
N THR A 390 -4.51 -1.71 11.56
CA THR A 390 -5.49 -2.82 11.59
C THR A 390 -5.18 -3.84 10.49
N TYR A 391 -5.79 -5.02 10.55
CA TYR A 391 -5.71 -6.02 9.48
C TYR A 391 -6.67 -5.80 8.29
N GLY A 392 -7.57 -4.81 8.36
CA GLY A 392 -8.51 -4.50 7.29
C GLY A 392 -9.87 -5.18 7.45
N ALA A 393 -10.92 -4.50 7.01
CA ALA A 393 -12.31 -4.96 7.04
C ALA A 393 -13.06 -4.42 5.81
N ALA A 394 -12.62 -4.78 4.61
CA ALA A 394 -13.14 -4.24 3.37
C ALA A 394 -14.55 -4.73 3.05
N LEU A 395 -15.29 -3.94 2.28
CA LEU A 395 -16.62 -4.29 1.77
C LEU A 395 -16.67 -4.14 0.25
N LEU A 396 -17.24 -5.13 -0.44
CA LEU A 396 -17.59 -5.06 -1.85
C LEU A 396 -19.10 -5.26 -2.02
N SER A 397 -19.71 -4.57 -2.97
CA SER A 397 -21.15 -4.64 -3.20
C SER A 397 -21.49 -4.47 -4.67
N LYS A 398 -22.40 -5.26 -5.23
CA LYS A 398 -22.99 -5.01 -6.57
C LYS A 398 -23.80 -3.70 -6.61
N PHE A 399 -24.17 -3.16 -5.44
CA PHE A 399 -25.02 -1.99 -5.27
C PHE A 399 -24.25 -0.76 -4.75
N PRO A 400 -24.69 0.48 -5.07
CA PRO A 400 -23.98 1.70 -4.68
C PRO A 400 -23.75 1.82 -3.17
N ILE A 401 -22.50 2.02 -2.78
CA ILE A 401 -22.12 2.45 -1.43
C ILE A 401 -22.31 3.98 -1.36
N ILE A 402 -23.33 4.43 -0.63
CA ILE A 402 -23.72 5.85 -0.55
C ILE A 402 -23.11 6.58 0.66
N SER A 403 -22.70 5.83 1.69
CA SER A 403 -21.97 6.34 2.85
C SER A 403 -21.02 5.26 3.36
N ALA A 404 -19.87 5.67 3.86
CA ALA A 404 -18.89 4.77 4.45
C ALA A 404 -18.19 5.42 5.63
N GLU A 405 -18.11 4.69 6.73
CA GLU A 405 -17.43 5.06 7.95
C GLU A 405 -16.55 3.91 8.44
N THR A 406 -15.53 4.26 9.19
CA THR A 406 -14.78 3.31 10.01
C THR A 406 -14.81 3.81 11.44
N PHE A 407 -15.16 2.93 12.39
CA PHE A 407 -15.04 3.23 13.81
C PHE A 407 -14.01 2.31 14.48
N PHE A 408 -13.33 2.86 15.46
CA PHE A 408 -12.25 2.21 16.20
C PHE A 408 -12.60 2.17 17.69
N THR A 409 -12.44 1.00 18.29
CA THR A 409 -12.70 0.76 19.71
C THR A 409 -11.40 0.44 20.45
N TYR A 410 -11.48 0.31 21.78
CA TYR A 410 -10.32 -0.06 22.58
C TYR A 410 -9.70 -1.38 22.10
N SER A 411 -8.36 -1.41 22.10
CA SER A 411 -7.53 -2.50 21.61
C SER A 411 -6.28 -2.65 22.47
N ASP A 412 -5.96 -3.90 22.81
CA ASP A 412 -4.84 -4.27 23.68
C ASP A 412 -3.89 -5.33 23.10
N GLU A 413 -4.19 -5.86 21.91
CA GLU A 413 -3.33 -6.78 21.16
C GLU A 413 -3.24 -6.32 19.69
N ASP A 414 -4.39 -6.36 19.01
CA ASP A 414 -4.58 -5.88 17.64
C ASP A 414 -5.47 -4.65 17.60
N GLU A 415 -5.18 -3.75 16.67
CA GLU A 415 -6.04 -2.57 16.46
C GLU A 415 -7.40 -2.99 15.89
N ILE A 416 -8.47 -2.71 16.64
CA ILE A 416 -9.85 -3.07 16.27
C ILE A 416 -10.48 -1.91 15.49
N GLY A 417 -10.65 -2.10 14.18
CA GLY A 417 -11.34 -1.18 13.29
C GLY A 417 -12.48 -1.87 12.55
N THR A 418 -13.67 -1.30 12.60
CA THR A 418 -14.88 -1.85 11.97
C THR A 418 -15.35 -0.94 10.85
N THR A 419 -15.67 -1.52 9.71
CA THR A 419 -16.26 -0.79 8.59
C THR A 419 -17.78 -0.80 8.72
N GLN A 420 -18.41 0.37 8.60
CA GLN A 420 -19.85 0.55 8.46
C GLN A 420 -20.13 1.24 7.13
N VAL A 421 -20.99 0.66 6.30
CA VAL A 421 -21.42 1.28 5.03
C VAL A 421 -22.93 1.30 4.92
N GLN A 422 -23.42 2.28 4.16
CA GLN A 422 -24.80 2.31 3.69
C GLN A 422 -24.83 1.93 2.22
N ILE A 423 -25.59 0.88 1.91
CA ILE A 423 -25.74 0.35 0.54
C ILE A 423 -27.18 0.57 0.08
N LEU A 424 -27.34 1.19 -1.09
CA LEU A 424 -28.66 1.46 -1.69
C LEU A 424 -29.06 0.33 -2.63
N VAL A 425 -30.04 -0.49 -2.22
CA VAL A 425 -30.63 -1.57 -3.01
C VAL A 425 -32.06 -1.17 -3.37
N GLY A 426 -32.32 -0.89 -4.64
CA GLY A 426 -33.61 -0.31 -5.06
C GLY A 426 -33.86 1.03 -4.35
N SER A 427 -34.91 1.10 -3.54
CA SER A 427 -35.19 2.25 -2.66
C SER A 427 -34.75 2.08 -1.20
N THR A 428 -34.21 0.90 -0.86
CA THR A 428 -33.91 0.51 0.52
C THR A 428 -32.44 0.75 0.84
N ILE A 429 -32.19 1.37 1.99
CA ILE A 429 -30.83 1.56 2.52
C ILE A 429 -30.57 0.44 3.51
N PHE A 430 -29.53 -0.34 3.25
CA PHE A 430 -28.97 -1.35 4.14
C PHE A 430 -27.80 -0.78 4.93
N ASN A 431 -27.78 -1.02 6.24
CA ASN A 431 -26.64 -0.68 7.10
C ASN A 431 -25.80 -1.94 7.31
N VAL A 432 -24.62 -1.97 6.68
CA VAL A 432 -23.75 -3.15 6.66
C VAL A 432 -22.51 -2.92 7.49
N PHE A 433 -22.25 -3.81 8.45
CA PHE A 433 -21.11 -3.79 9.35
C PHE A 433 -20.19 -4.97 9.02
N ASN A 434 -18.89 -4.69 8.85
CA ASN A 434 -17.85 -5.70 8.70
C ASN A 434 -16.88 -5.63 9.89
N ASN A 435 -16.90 -6.68 10.70
CA ASN A 435 -16.27 -6.73 12.02
C ASN A 435 -15.06 -7.67 12.02
N HIS A 436 -14.01 -7.27 12.74
CA HIS A 436 -12.86 -8.13 13.02
C HIS A 436 -12.24 -7.78 14.39
N PRO A 437 -12.97 -7.95 15.51
CA PRO A 437 -12.41 -7.74 16.85
C PRO A 437 -11.42 -8.84 17.23
N ALA A 438 -10.41 -8.46 18.02
CA ALA A 438 -9.37 -9.34 18.54
C ALA A 438 -9.01 -8.92 19.98
N GLY A 439 -8.00 -9.55 20.58
CA GLY A 439 -7.53 -9.18 21.92
C GLY A 439 -8.37 -9.73 23.08
N SER A 440 -8.26 -9.05 24.22
CA SER A 440 -8.83 -9.52 25.48
C SER A 440 -10.37 -9.44 25.51
N GLY A 441 -10.94 -9.99 26.59
CA GLY A 441 -12.37 -9.89 26.83
C GLY A 441 -12.87 -8.45 27.01
N ASP A 442 -12.02 -7.53 27.50
CA ASP A 442 -12.36 -6.12 27.67
C ASP A 442 -12.37 -5.38 26.33
N ALA A 443 -11.42 -5.68 25.44
CA ALA A 443 -11.39 -5.15 24.07
C ALA A 443 -12.61 -5.62 23.26
N LYS A 444 -12.92 -6.93 23.32
CA LYS A 444 -14.12 -7.50 22.69
C LYS A 444 -15.40 -6.92 23.26
N LEU A 445 -15.48 -6.68 24.57
CA LEU A 445 -16.66 -6.07 25.19
C LEU A 445 -16.85 -4.62 24.75
N ALA A 446 -15.79 -3.82 24.74
CA ALA A 446 -15.83 -2.43 24.25
C ALA A 446 -16.26 -2.37 22.78
N HIS A 447 -15.74 -3.27 21.94
CA HIS A 447 -16.17 -3.42 20.55
C HIS A 447 -17.67 -3.74 20.44
N MET A 448 -18.13 -4.78 21.14
CA MET A 448 -19.53 -5.21 21.07
C MET A 448 -20.51 -4.15 21.60
N GLN A 449 -20.14 -3.42 22.66
CA GLN A 449 -20.99 -2.33 23.18
C GLN A 449 -21.20 -1.23 22.14
N GLU A 450 -20.14 -0.82 21.45
CA GLU A 450 -20.24 0.17 20.38
C GLU A 450 -20.99 -0.38 19.16
N LEU A 451 -20.67 -1.60 18.72
CA LEU A 451 -21.36 -2.26 17.61
C LEU A 451 -22.87 -2.31 17.87
N MET A 452 -23.29 -2.82 19.04
CA MET A 452 -24.71 -2.91 19.36
C MET A 452 -25.39 -1.55 19.51
N THR A 453 -24.67 -0.52 19.96
CA THR A 453 -25.18 0.86 19.99
C THR A 453 -25.52 1.34 18.58
N ARG A 454 -24.65 1.09 17.60
CA ARG A 454 -24.88 1.47 16.19
C ARG A 454 -25.94 0.61 15.51
N VAL A 455 -25.91 -0.70 15.74
CA VAL A 455 -26.92 -1.64 15.23
C VAL A 455 -28.32 -1.22 15.69
N ASN A 456 -28.49 -0.95 16.99
CA ASN A 456 -29.79 -0.54 17.55
C ASN A 456 -30.26 0.85 17.09
N ALA A 457 -29.34 1.69 16.60
CA ALA A 457 -29.66 2.98 16.00
C ALA A 457 -29.95 2.90 14.49
N SER A 458 -29.83 1.71 13.90
CA SER A 458 -29.95 1.45 12.47
C SER A 458 -31.15 0.55 12.15
N THR A 459 -31.53 0.49 10.89
CA THR A 459 -32.54 -0.44 10.35
C THR A 459 -31.96 -1.16 9.14
N ASN A 460 -32.57 -2.27 8.73
CA ASN A 460 -32.10 -3.08 7.58
C ASN A 460 -30.64 -3.48 7.77
N VAL A 461 -30.33 -4.01 8.95
CA VAL A 461 -28.96 -4.27 9.38
C VAL A 461 -28.47 -5.62 8.84
N VAL A 462 -27.24 -5.61 8.35
CA VAL A 462 -26.43 -6.81 8.15
C VAL A 462 -25.13 -6.61 8.92
N SER A 463 -24.86 -7.43 9.92
CA SER A 463 -23.61 -7.40 10.69
C SER A 463 -22.87 -8.70 10.50
N MET A 464 -21.72 -8.65 9.85
CA MET A 464 -20.95 -9.84 9.49
C MET A 464 -19.48 -9.69 9.81
N GLY A 465 -18.75 -10.79 9.80
CA GLY A 465 -17.29 -10.79 9.98
C GLY A 465 -16.79 -11.96 10.79
N ASP A 466 -15.49 -11.93 11.07
CA ASP A 466 -14.85 -12.79 12.06
C ASP A 466 -14.91 -12.09 13.42
N PHE A 467 -15.73 -12.62 14.33
CA PHE A 467 -15.91 -12.03 15.66
C PHE A 467 -14.91 -12.56 16.69
N ASN A 468 -14.04 -13.51 16.34
CA ASN A 468 -13.11 -14.19 17.26
C ASN A 468 -13.78 -14.69 18.56
N THR A 469 -15.08 -15.03 18.50
CA THR A 469 -15.93 -15.45 19.62
C THR A 469 -16.90 -16.52 19.18
N ARG A 470 -17.38 -17.36 20.12
CA ARG A 470 -18.16 -18.57 19.82
C ARG A 470 -19.62 -18.36 20.21
N GLU A 471 -20.50 -19.23 19.72
CA GLU A 471 -21.96 -19.19 19.91
C GLU A 471 -22.44 -19.23 21.38
N ASP A 472 -21.58 -19.63 22.32
CA ASP A 472 -21.90 -19.73 23.75
C ASP A 472 -21.39 -18.55 24.59
N THR A 473 -20.81 -17.54 23.94
CA THR A 473 -20.18 -16.41 24.61
C THR A 473 -21.15 -15.26 24.90
N LEU A 474 -20.77 -14.41 25.86
CA LEU A 474 -21.48 -13.15 26.14
C LEU A 474 -21.61 -12.28 24.87
N TYR A 475 -20.56 -12.21 24.05
CA TYR A 475 -20.50 -11.40 22.84
C TYR A 475 -21.52 -11.85 21.80
N TYR A 476 -21.59 -13.15 21.54
CA TYR A 476 -22.61 -13.73 20.67
C TYR A 476 -24.03 -13.42 21.18
N ASN A 477 -24.26 -13.60 22.49
CA ASN A 477 -25.56 -13.29 23.11
C ASN A 477 -25.96 -11.81 22.95
N MET A 478 -25.01 -10.87 22.90
CA MET A 478 -25.30 -9.47 22.61
C MET A 478 -25.83 -9.27 21.20
N SER A 479 -25.25 -9.95 20.19
CA SER A 479 -25.71 -9.90 18.80
C SER A 479 -27.11 -10.47 18.63
N VAL A 480 -27.33 -11.70 19.12
CA VAL A 480 -28.62 -12.40 18.93
C VAL A 480 -29.76 -11.88 19.80
N ALA A 481 -29.47 -10.95 20.73
CA ALA A 481 -30.50 -10.23 21.47
C ALA A 481 -31.27 -9.23 20.59
N THR A 482 -30.71 -8.82 19.44
CA THR A 482 -31.29 -7.80 18.56
C THR A 482 -31.34 -8.21 17.09
N LEU A 483 -30.43 -9.09 16.66
CA LEU A 483 -30.34 -9.62 15.30
C LEU A 483 -30.60 -11.14 15.28
N VAL A 484 -30.75 -11.69 14.09
CA VAL A 484 -30.86 -13.13 13.84
C VAL A 484 -29.53 -13.64 13.29
N ASP A 485 -28.97 -14.71 13.88
CA ASP A 485 -27.88 -15.45 13.25
C ASP A 485 -28.43 -16.27 12.07
N SER A 486 -28.10 -15.85 10.85
CA SER A 486 -28.63 -16.47 9.63
C SER A 486 -28.40 -17.98 9.57
N TRP A 487 -27.22 -18.46 9.95
CA TRP A 487 -26.89 -19.89 9.94
C TRP A 487 -27.83 -20.68 10.86
N ARG A 488 -28.12 -20.15 12.05
CA ARG A 488 -28.90 -20.86 13.08
C ARG A 488 -30.38 -20.96 12.76
N VAL A 489 -30.87 -20.22 11.76
CA VAL A 489 -32.23 -20.37 11.24
C VAL A 489 -32.42 -21.73 10.59
N LEU A 490 -31.44 -22.18 9.80
CA LEU A 490 -31.56 -23.40 8.99
C LEU A 490 -30.67 -24.55 9.47
N ASN A 491 -29.67 -24.27 10.31
CA ASN A 491 -28.64 -25.25 10.70
C ASN A 491 -28.40 -25.35 12.22
N PRO A 492 -27.89 -26.50 12.70
CA PRO A 492 -27.46 -26.68 14.09
C PRO A 492 -26.24 -25.79 14.45
N PRO A 493 -25.95 -25.64 15.76
CA PRO A 493 -24.79 -24.87 16.21
C PRO A 493 -23.49 -25.55 15.79
N VAL A 494 -22.45 -24.77 15.54
CA VAL A 494 -21.11 -25.26 15.17
C VAL A 494 -20.12 -24.86 16.26
N THR A 495 -19.45 -25.83 16.88
CA THR A 495 -18.65 -25.63 18.11
C THR A 495 -17.56 -24.58 17.97
N ASP A 496 -16.83 -24.56 16.85
CA ASP A 496 -15.66 -23.69 16.66
C ASP A 496 -15.93 -22.55 15.65
N ARG A 497 -17.20 -22.26 15.34
CA ARG A 497 -17.56 -21.17 14.41
C ARG A 497 -17.34 -19.81 15.08
N ILE A 498 -16.57 -18.95 14.40
CA ILE A 498 -16.26 -17.58 14.82
C ILE A 498 -16.63 -16.53 13.76
N ASP A 499 -16.88 -16.97 12.53
CA ASP A 499 -17.38 -16.16 11.43
C ASP A 499 -18.92 -16.20 11.40
N PHE A 500 -19.55 -15.02 11.42
CA PHE A 500 -21.01 -14.90 11.50
C PHE A 500 -21.56 -13.92 10.48
N ILE A 501 -22.83 -14.16 10.09
CA ILE A 501 -23.68 -13.21 9.38
C ILE A 501 -24.96 -13.06 10.21
N PHE A 502 -25.05 -11.94 10.94
CA PHE A 502 -26.24 -11.53 11.67
C PHE A 502 -27.07 -10.56 10.84
N VAL A 503 -28.38 -10.73 10.84
CA VAL A 503 -29.29 -9.94 10.01
C VAL A 503 -30.49 -9.42 10.81
N ASP A 504 -31.10 -8.35 10.33
CA ASP A 504 -32.30 -7.77 10.95
C ASP A 504 -33.41 -8.82 11.10
N THR A 505 -34.17 -8.73 12.20
CA THR A 505 -35.30 -9.63 12.49
C THR A 505 -36.45 -9.51 11.48
N SER A 506 -36.51 -8.43 10.71
CA SER A 506 -37.49 -8.27 9.63
C SER A 506 -37.20 -9.15 8.41
N PHE A 507 -35.95 -9.60 8.23
CA PHE A 507 -35.56 -10.36 7.05
C PHE A 507 -35.93 -11.84 7.18
N SER A 508 -36.29 -12.45 6.05
CA SER A 508 -36.33 -13.90 5.90
C SER A 508 -34.95 -14.41 5.51
N VAL A 509 -34.51 -15.51 6.11
CA VAL A 509 -33.28 -16.22 5.72
C VAL A 509 -33.70 -17.42 4.88
N ASP A 510 -33.42 -17.33 3.57
CA ASP A 510 -33.95 -18.26 2.57
C ASP A 510 -33.02 -19.46 2.35
N ASP A 511 -31.70 -19.21 2.37
CA ASP A 511 -30.67 -20.24 2.28
C ASP A 511 -29.38 -19.80 2.98
N VAL A 512 -28.54 -20.75 3.36
CA VAL A 512 -27.22 -20.50 3.94
C VAL A 512 -26.23 -21.58 3.53
N GLY A 513 -24.96 -21.21 3.41
CA GLY A 513 -23.91 -22.17 3.09
C GLY A 513 -22.57 -21.81 3.67
N VAL A 514 -21.67 -22.80 3.62
CA VAL A 514 -20.28 -22.69 4.07
C VAL A 514 -19.37 -23.35 3.05
N ILE A 515 -18.24 -22.74 2.77
CA ILE A 515 -17.12 -23.37 2.07
C ILE A 515 -16.01 -23.55 3.12
N SER A 516 -15.80 -24.79 3.54
CA SER A 516 -14.86 -25.10 4.62
C SER A 516 -13.42 -25.25 4.14
N MET A 517 -12.49 -25.07 5.07
CA MET A 517 -11.08 -25.36 4.87
C MET A 517 -10.86 -26.82 4.41
N PRO A 518 -9.88 -27.08 3.52
CA PRO A 518 -8.97 -26.11 2.89
C PRO A 518 -9.52 -25.48 1.60
N LEU A 519 -10.78 -25.76 1.22
CA LEU A 519 -11.38 -25.28 -0.04
C LEU A 519 -11.70 -23.78 -0.01
N SER A 520 -11.81 -23.19 1.18
CA SER A 520 -11.85 -21.75 1.37
C SER A 520 -10.53 -21.06 1.06
N TYR A 521 -9.41 -21.77 0.82
CA TYR A 521 -8.10 -21.15 0.54
C TYR A 521 -7.74 -19.99 1.49
N SER A 522 -8.05 -20.20 2.76
CA SER A 522 -7.78 -19.36 3.92
C SER A 522 -7.62 -20.30 5.12
N ASP A 523 -7.21 -19.79 6.27
CA ASP A 523 -7.30 -20.48 7.57
C ASP A 523 -8.68 -20.30 8.24
N HIS A 524 -9.64 -19.71 7.52
CA HIS A 524 -11.04 -19.63 7.91
C HIS A 524 -11.95 -20.38 6.93
N ASP A 525 -13.05 -20.91 7.46
CA ASP A 525 -14.23 -21.24 6.66
C ASP A 525 -14.88 -19.93 6.16
N THR A 526 -15.55 -19.94 5.01
CA THR A 526 -16.35 -18.78 4.57
C THR A 526 -17.82 -19.12 4.53
N TYR A 527 -18.63 -18.21 5.08
CA TYR A 527 -20.08 -18.36 5.20
C TYR A 527 -20.80 -17.39 4.26
N TRP A 528 -21.95 -17.82 3.77
CA TRP A 528 -22.86 -16.97 3.02
C TRP A 528 -24.32 -17.25 3.41
N ALA A 529 -25.18 -16.25 3.22
CA ALA A 529 -26.61 -16.32 3.49
C ALA A 529 -27.40 -15.60 2.38
N GLU A 530 -28.51 -16.17 1.95
CA GLU A 530 -29.51 -15.50 1.12
C GLU A 530 -30.62 -14.96 2.01
N ILE A 531 -30.93 -13.67 1.88
CA ILE A 531 -31.97 -12.97 2.64
C ILE A 531 -33.00 -12.32 1.73
N SER A 532 -34.23 -12.18 2.21
CA SER A 532 -35.33 -11.47 1.53
C SER A 532 -36.28 -10.77 2.50
N GLY A 533 -37.29 -10.07 1.97
CA GLY A 533 -38.40 -9.54 2.75
C GLY A 533 -38.15 -8.20 3.46
N TRP A 534 -37.33 -7.33 2.88
CA TRP A 534 -37.03 -5.99 3.41
C TRP A 534 -37.98 -4.88 2.96
#